data_AF-A0A7Y6UJ97-F1
#
_entry.id   AF-A0A7Y6UJ97-F1
#
_cell.length_a   1.000
_cell.length_b   1.000
_cell.length_c   1.000
_cell.angle_alpha   90.00
_cell.angle_beta   90.00
_cell.angle_gamma   90.00
#
_symmetry.space_group_name_H-M   'P 1'
#
loop_
_entity.id
_entity.type
_entity.pdbx_description
1 polymer ?
#
loop_
_entity_poly.entity_id
_entity_poly.type
_entity_poly.pdbx_seq_one_letter_code
_entity_poly.pdbx_strand_id
1 'polypeptide(L)'
;MLGGCGTSNPDGPLGDAGGSGSGSGSGSGSGSDSIDVNKSGTRIKARVLTTPDGAKSFVGWVDTQRNNEACAFRVAADGMTRCLPSEVANEYSGFYYADAACTIPLGLFYTNCTPPQYVSAIAQVCAQTADGRTTIYMRGTEYTTYYTKSGTSCSGPRTDPTLVFYGRGAEVPPSDFQAATSAIE
;
A
#
# COMPACT_ATOMS: atom_id res chain seq x y z
N MET A 1 -29.29 -16.76 30.59
CA MET A 1 -30.45 -17.04 29.70
C MET A 1 -29.84 -17.43 28.35
N LEU A 2 -29.92 -18.68 27.87
CA LEU A 2 -31.12 -19.44 27.42
C LEU A 2 -31.84 -18.73 26.26
N GLY A 3 -32.04 -19.30 25.05
CA GLY A 3 -31.62 -20.57 24.39
C GLY A 3 -31.33 -20.31 22.89
N GLY A 4 -31.06 -21.25 21.95
CA GLY A 4 -31.33 -22.70 21.88
C GLY A 4 -32.80 -22.99 21.52
N CYS A 5 -33.21 -23.77 20.50
CA CYS A 5 -32.55 -24.50 19.39
C CYS A 5 -33.38 -24.26 18.07
N GLY A 6 -33.38 -25.03 16.97
CA GLY A 6 -32.73 -26.28 16.53
C GLY A 6 -33.24 -26.69 15.12
N THR A 7 -32.37 -27.10 14.19
CA THR A 7 -32.23 -28.48 13.66
C THR A 7 -33.48 -29.19 13.11
N SER A 8 -33.51 -29.45 11.78
CA SER A 8 -34.10 -30.67 11.22
C SER A 8 -33.47 -31.03 9.87
N ASN A 9 -32.90 -32.23 9.80
CA ASN A 9 -32.49 -32.92 8.56
C ASN A 9 -32.91 -34.38 8.73
N PRO A 10 -33.59 -35.01 7.76
CA PRO A 10 -33.74 -36.47 7.71
C PRO A 10 -33.18 -37.09 6.42
N ASP A 11 -32.70 -38.33 6.52
CA ASP A 11 -32.08 -39.15 5.47
C ASP A 11 -33.07 -39.45 4.31
N GLY A 12 -32.69 -39.43 3.02
CA GLY A 12 -31.89 -40.42 2.26
C GLY A 12 -32.79 -41.13 1.21
N PRO A 13 -32.33 -42.03 0.30
CA PRO A 13 -30.99 -42.29 -0.25
C PRO A 13 -30.91 -42.29 -1.81
N LEU A 14 -29.69 -42.45 -2.35
CA LEU A 14 -29.26 -43.03 -3.65
C LEU A 14 -30.04 -42.78 -4.98
N GLY A 15 -29.29 -42.38 -6.01
CA GLY A 15 -29.71 -42.44 -7.42
C GLY A 15 -28.58 -42.19 -8.42
N ASP A 16 -27.84 -43.24 -8.81
CA ASP A 16 -26.96 -43.19 -9.98
C ASP A 16 -27.80 -43.26 -11.27
N ALA A 17 -27.63 -42.29 -12.16
CA ALA A 17 -28.17 -42.34 -13.52
C ALA A 17 -27.17 -41.72 -14.50
N GLY A 18 -26.42 -42.57 -15.19
CA GLY A 18 -25.61 -42.16 -16.34
C GLY A 18 -26.51 -41.74 -17.51
N GLY A 19 -26.29 -40.54 -18.04
CA GLY A 19 -27.02 -40.00 -19.18
C GLY A 19 -26.08 -39.34 -20.19
N SER A 20 -25.60 -40.11 -21.18
CA SER A 20 -24.88 -39.57 -22.33
C SER A 20 -25.85 -38.74 -23.20
N GLY A 21 -25.86 -37.43 -22.99
CA GLY A 21 -26.65 -36.47 -23.77
C GLY A 21 -25.77 -35.56 -24.62
N SER A 22 -25.41 -36.00 -25.83
CA SER A 22 -24.78 -35.12 -26.83
C SER A 22 -25.82 -34.15 -27.40
N GLY A 23 -25.60 -32.83 -27.29
CA GLY A 23 -26.42 -31.88 -28.06
C GLY A 23 -26.38 -30.43 -27.62
N SER A 24 -25.85 -29.59 -28.51
CA SER A 24 -26.24 -28.19 -28.74
C SER A 24 -26.04 -27.19 -27.59
N GLY A 25 -25.04 -26.33 -27.75
CA GLY A 25 -24.84 -25.18 -26.88
C GLY A 25 -25.99 -24.17 -26.98
N SER A 26 -26.50 -23.77 -25.83
CA SER A 26 -27.18 -22.49 -25.65
C SER A 26 -26.23 -21.61 -24.85
N GLY A 27 -25.65 -20.61 -25.53
CA GLY A 27 -24.82 -19.60 -24.88
C GLY A 27 -25.65 -18.69 -24.00
N SER A 28 -26.02 -19.15 -22.81
CA SER A 28 -26.43 -18.27 -21.71
C SER A 28 -25.19 -17.51 -21.25
N GLY A 29 -24.89 -16.44 -21.99
CA GLY A 29 -23.96 -15.41 -21.58
C GLY A 29 -24.53 -14.62 -20.41
N SER A 30 -24.68 -15.28 -19.26
CA SER A 30 -24.67 -14.60 -17.97
C SER A 30 -23.26 -14.06 -17.77
N GLY A 31 -22.98 -12.93 -18.43
CA GLY A 31 -21.85 -12.08 -18.12
C GLY A 31 -22.03 -11.56 -16.72
N SER A 32 -21.60 -12.33 -15.73
CA SER A 32 -21.09 -11.72 -14.52
C SER A 32 -19.84 -10.97 -14.96
N ASP A 33 -19.95 -9.65 -15.10
CA ASP A 33 -18.82 -8.75 -15.30
C ASP A 33 -17.93 -8.81 -14.04
N SER A 34 -17.13 -9.88 -13.97
CA SER A 34 -16.30 -10.20 -12.81
C SER A 34 -15.10 -9.26 -12.83
N ILE A 35 -15.12 -8.27 -11.94
CA ILE A 35 -14.04 -7.31 -11.77
C ILE A 35 -12.76 -8.07 -11.40
N ASP A 36 -11.83 -8.18 -12.36
CA ASP A 36 -10.48 -8.65 -12.06
C ASP A 36 -9.72 -7.49 -11.39
N VAL A 37 -9.94 -7.36 -10.08
CA VAL A 37 -9.31 -6.33 -9.22
C VAL A 37 -7.78 -6.41 -9.21
N ASN A 38 -7.20 -7.52 -9.69
CA ASN A 38 -5.77 -7.76 -9.77
C ASN A 38 -5.25 -7.79 -11.22
N LYS A 39 -6.03 -7.27 -12.18
CA LYS A 39 -5.66 -7.19 -13.59
C LYS A 39 -4.45 -6.27 -13.78
N SER A 40 -3.44 -6.77 -14.49
CA SER A 40 -2.28 -5.95 -14.86
C SER A 40 -2.62 -4.97 -15.98
N GLY A 41 -2.17 -3.73 -15.85
CA GLY A 41 -2.12 -2.74 -16.92
C GLY A 41 -0.84 -2.82 -17.75
N THR A 42 -0.63 -1.83 -18.61
CA THR A 42 0.55 -1.72 -19.48
C THR A 42 1.83 -1.34 -18.71
N ARG A 43 1.71 -0.41 -17.75
CA ARG A 43 2.80 0.10 -16.90
C ARG A 43 2.75 -0.47 -15.47
N ILE A 44 1.59 -0.38 -14.82
CA ILE A 44 1.39 -0.92 -13.48
C ILE A 44 0.93 -2.37 -13.60
N LYS A 45 1.71 -3.30 -13.04
CA LYS A 45 1.43 -4.74 -13.08
C LYS A 45 1.18 -5.28 -11.68
N ALA A 46 0.29 -6.27 -11.60
CA ALA A 46 0.03 -6.99 -10.37
C ALA A 46 1.20 -7.92 -10.05
N ARG A 47 1.70 -7.85 -8.83
CA ARG A 47 2.68 -8.80 -8.28
C ARG A 47 1.90 -9.96 -7.67
N VAL A 48 2.13 -11.16 -8.19
CA VAL A 48 1.38 -12.36 -7.82
C VAL A 48 2.37 -13.46 -7.43
N LEU A 49 2.18 -14.05 -6.25
CA LEU A 49 2.83 -15.30 -5.87
C LEU A 49 2.10 -16.47 -6.53
N THR A 50 2.84 -17.47 -7.01
CA THR A 50 2.28 -18.72 -7.53
C THR A 50 2.92 -19.89 -6.79
N THR A 51 2.11 -20.79 -6.23
CA THR A 51 2.58 -22.02 -5.57
C THR A 51 2.88 -23.12 -6.61
N PRO A 52 3.62 -24.19 -6.27
CA PRO A 52 3.96 -25.25 -7.23
C PRO A 52 2.76 -25.99 -7.84
N ASP A 53 1.61 -26.02 -7.16
CA ASP A 53 0.33 -26.56 -7.60
C ASP A 53 -0.53 -25.54 -8.38
N GLY A 54 -0.05 -24.31 -8.56
CA GLY A 54 -0.65 -23.29 -9.43
C GLY A 54 -1.61 -22.31 -8.75
N ALA A 55 -1.83 -22.41 -7.43
CA ALA A 55 -2.62 -21.42 -6.71
C ALA A 55 -1.92 -20.05 -6.70
N LYS A 56 -2.71 -18.97 -6.80
CA LYS A 56 -2.22 -17.59 -6.97
C LYS A 56 -2.66 -16.69 -5.84
N SER A 57 -1.76 -15.82 -5.37
CA SER A 57 -2.04 -14.81 -4.36
C SER A 57 -1.49 -13.44 -4.78
N PHE A 58 -2.34 -12.41 -4.74
CA PHE A 58 -1.94 -11.04 -5.02
C PHE A 58 -1.17 -10.44 -3.83
N VAL A 59 -0.04 -9.79 -4.11
CA VAL A 59 0.87 -9.25 -3.08
C VAL A 59 1.34 -7.81 -3.35
N GLY A 60 0.64 -7.07 -4.21
CA GLY A 60 0.88 -5.63 -4.45
C GLY A 60 1.06 -5.25 -5.91
N TRP A 61 1.35 -3.97 -6.15
CA TRP A 61 1.55 -3.40 -7.49
C TRP A 61 3.02 -3.06 -7.75
N VAL A 62 3.41 -3.07 -9.01
CA VAL A 62 4.77 -2.74 -9.48
C VAL A 62 4.69 -1.80 -10.69
N ASP A 63 5.49 -0.74 -10.68
CA ASP A 63 5.69 0.14 -11.84
C ASP A 63 6.88 -0.34 -12.69
N THR A 64 6.60 -0.99 -13.81
CA THR A 64 7.65 -1.55 -14.66
C THR A 64 8.44 -0.51 -15.46
N GLN A 65 8.01 0.77 -15.47
CA GLN A 65 8.77 1.87 -16.07
C GLN A 65 9.70 2.57 -15.07
N ARG A 66 9.61 2.23 -13.77
CA ARG A 66 10.47 2.73 -12.70
C ARG A 66 11.31 1.60 -12.10
N ASN A 67 12.05 0.87 -12.93
CA ASN A 67 12.92 -0.24 -12.52
C ASN A 67 12.22 -1.36 -11.71
N ASN A 68 10.93 -1.62 -11.96
CA ASN A 68 10.09 -2.55 -11.19
C ASN A 68 9.91 -2.15 -9.71
N GLU A 69 9.86 -0.84 -9.44
CA GLU A 69 9.53 -0.25 -8.14
C GLU A 69 8.17 -0.74 -7.63
N ALA A 70 8.15 -1.29 -6.41
CA ALA A 70 6.93 -1.67 -5.72
C ALA A 70 6.15 -0.44 -5.28
N CYS A 71 4.87 -0.35 -5.61
CA CYS A 71 4.04 0.82 -5.38
C CYS A 71 2.65 0.48 -4.83
N ALA A 72 1.98 1.49 -4.29
CA ALA A 72 0.61 1.43 -3.79
C ALA A 72 -0.16 2.67 -4.21
N PHE A 73 -1.44 2.51 -4.57
CA PHE A 73 -2.29 3.63 -4.93
C PHE A 73 -2.60 4.50 -3.71
N ARG A 74 -2.17 5.76 -3.74
CA ARG A 74 -2.35 6.77 -2.69
C ARG A 74 -2.63 8.13 -3.34
N VAL A 75 -3.23 9.05 -2.60
CA VAL A 75 -3.40 10.44 -3.05
C VAL A 75 -2.03 11.13 -3.02
N ALA A 76 -1.56 11.61 -4.17
CA ALA A 76 -0.30 12.33 -4.29
C ALA A 76 -0.45 13.83 -3.97
N ALA A 77 0.66 14.58 -3.96
CA ALA A 77 0.68 16.02 -3.71
C ALA A 77 -0.29 16.83 -4.62
N ASP A 78 -0.45 16.43 -5.89
CA ASP A 78 -1.39 17.06 -6.83
C ASP A 78 -2.87 16.74 -6.55
N GLY A 79 -3.16 15.80 -5.64
CA GLY A 79 -4.51 15.35 -5.31
C GLY A 79 -5.03 14.22 -6.19
N MET A 80 -4.23 13.72 -7.14
CA MET A 80 -4.58 12.54 -7.93
C MET A 80 -4.20 11.26 -7.18
N THR A 81 -5.00 10.20 -7.34
CA THR A 81 -4.59 8.85 -6.93
C THR A 81 -3.51 8.34 -7.88
N ARG A 82 -2.31 8.07 -7.36
CA ARG A 82 -1.15 7.60 -8.12
C ARG A 82 -0.50 6.40 -7.45
N CYS A 83 0.17 5.53 -8.22
CA CYS A 83 0.96 4.43 -7.65
C CYS A 83 2.27 5.01 -7.09
N LEU A 84 2.29 5.32 -5.80
CA LEU A 84 3.46 5.88 -5.11
C LEU A 84 4.35 4.76 -4.54
N PRO A 85 5.67 4.98 -4.39
CA PRO A 85 6.58 3.96 -3.89
C PRO A 85 6.16 3.44 -2.51
N SER A 86 6.19 2.13 -2.32
CA SER A 86 5.88 1.47 -1.04
C SER A 86 7.08 1.39 -0.11
N GLU A 87 8.30 1.41 -0.67
CA GLU A 87 9.57 1.31 0.07
C GLU A 87 10.17 2.70 0.28
N VAL A 88 9.76 3.32 1.40
CA VAL A 88 10.06 4.72 1.74
C VAL A 88 10.42 4.85 3.22
N ALA A 89 11.28 5.83 3.55
CA ALA A 89 11.41 6.31 4.91
C ALA A 89 10.21 7.20 5.23
N ASN A 90 9.45 6.87 6.28
CA ASN A 90 8.20 7.56 6.55
C ASN A 90 8.44 8.77 7.47
N GLU A 91 8.18 9.97 6.97
CA GLU A 91 8.18 11.17 7.81
C GLU A 91 6.87 11.23 8.61
N TYR A 92 6.98 10.84 9.88
CA TYR A 92 5.98 11.15 10.88
C TYR A 92 6.10 12.64 11.25
N SER A 93 5.49 13.48 10.41
CA SER A 93 5.42 14.92 10.63
C SER A 93 4.96 15.22 12.06
N GLY A 94 5.72 16.04 12.78
CA GLY A 94 5.45 16.32 14.20
C GLY A 94 6.24 15.48 15.20
N PHE A 95 6.97 14.43 14.79
CA PHE A 95 7.65 13.51 15.71
C PHE A 95 9.18 13.62 15.71
N TYR A 96 9.84 13.44 14.57
CA TYR A 96 11.31 13.31 14.47
C TYR A 96 11.96 14.44 13.68
N TYR A 97 13.06 14.99 14.20
CA TYR A 97 13.72 16.18 13.68
C TYR A 97 15.25 16.12 13.77
N ALA A 98 15.94 16.80 12.85
CA ALA A 98 17.40 16.88 12.81
C ALA A 98 17.99 17.92 13.80
N ASP A 99 17.17 18.90 14.22
CA ASP A 99 17.60 20.09 14.95
C ASP A 99 16.87 20.30 16.28
N ALA A 100 17.52 21.01 17.20
CA ALA A 100 16.99 21.31 18.53
C ALA A 100 15.81 22.30 18.56
N ALA A 101 15.45 22.94 17.44
CA ALA A 101 14.24 23.73 17.31
C ALA A 101 13.06 22.93 16.70
N CYS A 102 13.28 21.67 16.33
CA CYS A 102 12.32 20.80 15.68
C CYS A 102 11.71 21.47 14.42
N THR A 103 12.58 21.89 13.50
CA THR A 103 12.24 22.61 12.26
C THR A 103 12.53 21.81 10.98
N ILE A 104 13.53 20.91 11.01
CA ILE A 104 13.94 20.05 9.89
C ILE A 104 13.41 18.64 10.17
N PRO A 105 12.29 18.21 9.55
CA PRO A 105 11.69 16.91 9.84
C PRO A 105 12.49 15.76 9.21
N LEU A 106 12.34 14.56 9.80
CA LEU A 106 13.04 13.35 9.41
C LEU A 106 12.09 12.20 9.07
N GLY A 107 12.37 11.51 7.96
CA GLY A 107 11.82 10.20 7.66
C GLY A 107 12.48 9.12 8.50
N LEU A 108 11.68 8.29 9.19
CA LEU A 108 12.17 7.15 9.98
C LEU A 108 12.36 5.92 9.08
N PHE A 109 13.43 5.17 9.33
CA PHE A 109 13.70 3.86 8.74
C PHE A 109 14.47 2.95 9.72
N TYR A 110 14.61 1.67 9.38
CA TYR A 110 15.30 0.68 10.22
C TYR A 110 16.66 0.27 9.65
N THR A 111 17.66 0.11 10.52
CA THR A 111 19.06 -0.17 10.12
C THR A 111 19.28 -1.57 9.54
N ASN A 112 18.35 -2.51 9.75
CA ASN A 112 18.41 -3.88 9.23
C ASN A 112 17.74 -4.04 7.85
N CYS A 113 17.27 -2.96 7.23
CA CYS A 113 16.64 -2.96 5.91
C CYS A 113 17.52 -2.22 4.88
N THR A 114 17.36 -2.55 3.60
CA THR A 114 18.02 -1.80 2.50
C THR A 114 17.56 -0.34 2.53
N PRO A 115 18.47 0.66 2.60
CA PRO A 115 18.08 2.07 2.65
C PRO A 115 17.18 2.50 1.47
N PRO A 116 16.04 3.16 1.73
CA PRO A 116 15.01 3.42 0.71
C PRO A 116 15.43 4.57 -0.20
N GLN A 117 15.00 4.58 -1.46
CA GLN A 117 15.34 5.67 -2.38
C GLN A 117 14.66 7.01 -2.02
N TYR A 118 13.56 6.97 -1.27
CA TYR A 118 12.71 8.13 -1.00
C TYR A 118 12.36 8.30 0.47
N VAL A 119 12.00 9.55 0.82
CA VAL A 119 11.27 9.91 2.02
C VAL A 119 9.83 10.25 1.62
N SER A 120 8.83 9.65 2.27
CA SER A 120 7.43 10.05 2.15
C SER A 120 7.07 11.07 3.23
N ALA A 121 6.42 12.16 2.85
CA ALA A 121 5.80 13.09 3.79
C ALA A 121 4.29 13.04 3.61
N ILE A 122 3.58 12.70 4.68
CA ILE A 122 2.10 12.69 4.70
C ILE A 122 1.64 13.97 5.40
N ALA A 123 0.68 14.67 4.80
CA ALA A 123 0.00 15.75 5.50
C ALA A 123 -0.73 15.19 6.74
N GLN A 124 -0.22 15.53 7.94
CA GLN A 124 -0.76 15.27 9.29
C GLN A 124 -1.97 14.33 9.39
N VAL A 125 -1.73 13.03 9.59
CA VAL A 125 -2.77 11.97 9.69
C VAL A 125 -3.84 12.24 10.76
N CYS A 126 -3.53 13.04 11.79
CA CYS A 126 -4.43 13.32 12.91
C CYS A 126 -5.17 14.66 12.82
N ALA A 127 -4.83 15.53 11.86
CA ALA A 127 -5.63 16.72 11.60
C ALA A 127 -6.86 16.29 10.77
N GLN A 128 -8.07 16.52 11.31
CA GLN A 128 -9.35 16.24 10.61
C GLN A 128 -9.56 17.09 9.33
N THR A 129 -8.54 17.84 8.92
CA THR A 129 -8.49 18.75 7.78
C THR A 129 -7.29 18.48 6.86
N ALA A 130 -6.55 17.38 7.06
CA ALA A 130 -5.45 17.02 6.18
C ALA A 130 -5.98 16.19 4.99
N ASP A 131 -5.72 16.65 3.77
CA ASP A 131 -6.15 16.03 2.51
C ASP A 131 -5.64 14.58 2.26
N GLY A 132 -4.93 13.96 3.21
CA GLY A 132 -4.34 12.61 3.05
C GLY A 132 -3.23 12.53 1.98
N ARG A 133 -2.86 13.67 1.38
CA ARG A 133 -1.85 13.77 0.32
C ARG A 133 -0.48 13.32 0.82
N THR A 134 0.18 12.53 0.00
CA THR A 134 1.56 12.08 0.17
C THR A 134 2.46 12.82 -0.82
N THR A 135 3.47 13.52 -0.32
CA THR A 135 4.56 14.07 -1.13
C THR A 135 5.75 13.12 -1.06
N ILE A 136 6.42 12.88 -2.18
CA ILE A 136 7.60 12.02 -2.26
C ILE A 136 8.83 12.90 -2.49
N TYR A 137 9.83 12.73 -1.63
CA TYR A 137 11.14 13.37 -1.76
C TYR A 137 12.19 12.30 -2.02
N MET A 138 13.23 12.61 -2.81
CA MET A 138 14.43 11.79 -2.85
C MET A 138 15.03 11.68 -1.43
N ARG A 139 15.69 10.57 -1.11
CA ARG A 139 16.45 10.42 0.14
C ARG A 139 17.53 11.51 0.22
N GLY A 140 17.46 12.36 1.24
CA GLY A 140 18.46 13.35 1.57
C GLY A 140 19.53 12.81 2.54
N THR A 141 20.08 13.70 3.35
CA THR A 141 21.11 13.39 4.36
C THR A 141 20.65 12.30 5.34
N GLU A 142 21.56 11.41 5.71
CA GLU A 142 21.37 10.40 6.76
C GLU A 142 21.69 10.97 8.15
N TYR A 143 20.89 10.61 9.14
CA TYR A 143 21.05 11.01 10.54
C TYR A 143 20.93 9.80 11.47
N THR A 144 21.87 9.67 12.41
CA THR A 144 21.87 8.67 13.48
C THR A 144 21.48 9.27 14.84
N THR A 145 21.37 10.60 14.90
CA THR A 145 20.83 11.36 16.04
C THR A 145 19.54 12.06 15.63
N TYR A 146 18.61 12.20 16.56
CA TYR A 146 17.32 12.86 16.33
C TYR A 146 16.83 13.62 17.56
N TYR A 147 15.98 14.61 17.32
CA TYR A 147 15.19 15.29 18.34
C TYR A 147 13.73 14.87 18.23
N THR A 148 13.03 14.81 19.35
CA THR A 148 11.59 14.56 19.40
C THR A 148 10.82 15.78 19.84
N LYS A 149 9.71 16.09 19.14
CA LYS A 149 8.79 17.16 19.50
C LYS A 149 7.65 16.62 20.35
N SER A 150 7.27 17.36 21.39
CA SER A 150 6.08 17.11 22.20
C SER A 150 5.43 18.46 22.53
N GLY A 151 4.27 18.71 21.93
CA GLY A 151 3.65 20.03 21.93
C GLY A 151 4.58 21.10 21.32
N THR A 152 4.95 22.09 22.13
CA THR A 152 5.89 23.16 21.74
C THR A 152 7.36 22.83 22.08
N SER A 153 7.62 21.78 22.85
CA SER A 153 8.97 21.43 23.32
C SER A 153 9.68 20.48 22.35
N CYS A 154 10.97 20.71 22.12
CA CYS A 154 11.86 19.85 21.36
C CYS A 154 12.89 19.23 22.32
N SER A 155 13.12 17.91 22.27
CA SER A 155 14.00 17.20 23.21
C SER A 155 14.97 16.26 22.51
N GLY A 156 16.25 16.32 22.88
CA GLY A 156 17.33 15.53 22.28
C GLY A 156 18.70 16.20 22.45
N PRO A 157 19.72 15.76 21.70
CA PRO A 157 19.66 14.67 20.74
C PRO A 157 19.48 13.30 21.42
N ARG A 158 18.83 12.37 20.71
CA ARG A 158 18.65 10.96 21.08
C ARG A 158 19.34 10.09 20.03
N THR A 159 19.69 8.87 20.40
CA THR A 159 20.19 7.83 19.49
C THR A 159 19.42 6.53 19.72
N ASP A 160 19.28 5.73 18.68
CA ASP A 160 18.74 4.37 18.74
C ASP A 160 19.49 3.51 17.70
N PRO A 161 20.15 2.41 18.07
CA PRO A 161 20.95 1.60 17.14
C PRO A 161 20.10 0.83 16.10
N THR A 162 18.78 0.75 16.30
CA THR A 162 17.84 0.08 15.38
C THR A 162 17.26 1.03 14.33
N LEU A 163 17.40 2.35 14.54
CA LEU A 163 16.80 3.39 13.70
C LEU A 163 17.86 4.16 12.92
N VAL A 164 17.51 4.52 11.69
CA VAL A 164 18.23 5.47 10.87
C VAL A 164 17.23 6.44 10.27
N PHE A 165 17.62 7.71 10.18
CA PHE A 165 16.74 8.78 9.76
C PHE A 165 17.23 9.45 8.49
N TYR A 166 16.30 9.88 7.63
CA TYR A 166 16.61 10.51 6.36
C TYR A 166 15.91 11.86 6.22
N GLY A 167 16.67 12.91 5.94
CA GLY A 167 16.13 14.21 5.58
C GLY A 167 15.49 14.20 4.18
N ARG A 168 14.64 15.18 3.90
CA ARG A 168 14.09 15.40 2.54
C ARG A 168 15.20 15.85 1.58
N GLY A 169 15.34 15.17 0.45
CA GLY A 169 16.05 15.66 -0.72
C GLY A 169 15.14 16.50 -1.63
N ALA A 170 15.43 16.52 -2.93
CA ALA A 170 14.56 17.15 -3.92
C ALA A 170 13.18 16.48 -3.96
N GLU A 171 12.12 17.27 -4.16
CA GLU A 171 10.78 16.74 -4.38
C GLU A 171 10.71 15.99 -5.72
N VAL A 172 10.10 14.82 -5.73
CA VAL A 172 9.81 14.06 -6.95
C VAL A 172 8.44 14.50 -7.46
N PRO A 173 8.34 15.08 -8.67
CA PRO A 173 7.06 15.57 -9.18
C PRO A 173 5.98 14.47 -9.17
N PRO A 174 4.75 14.75 -8.70
CA PRO A 174 3.70 13.74 -8.64
C PRO A 174 3.38 13.17 -10.04
N SER A 175 3.57 13.96 -11.10
CA SER A 175 3.45 13.56 -12.50
C SER A 175 4.28 12.32 -12.88
N ASP A 176 5.38 12.06 -12.19
CA ASP A 176 6.32 10.97 -12.51
C ASP A 176 5.75 9.58 -12.15
N PHE A 177 4.73 9.55 -11.27
CA PHE A 177 4.04 8.34 -10.83
C PHE A 177 2.76 8.11 -11.64
N GLN A 178 2.46 6.86 -12.01
CA GLN A 178 1.28 6.56 -12.81
C GLN A 178 -0.01 6.90 -12.05
N ALA A 179 -0.85 7.75 -12.63
CA ALA A 179 -2.19 8.05 -12.13
C ALA A 179 -3.17 6.89 -12.41
N ALA A 180 -4.15 6.76 -11.53
CA ALA A 180 -5.30 5.86 -11.65
C ALA A 180 -6.61 6.65 -11.65
N THR A 181 -7.64 6.07 -12.27
CA THR A 181 -9.02 6.57 -12.28
C THR A 181 -9.91 5.62 -11.49
N SER A 182 -10.76 6.16 -10.62
CA SER A 182 -11.79 5.38 -9.92
C SER A 182 -13.07 5.31 -10.77
N ALA A 183 -13.66 4.12 -10.85
CA ALA A 183 -15.02 3.89 -11.33
C ALA A 183 -15.85 3.22 -10.22
N ILE A 184 -17.17 3.33 -10.31
CA ILE A 184 -18.12 2.49 -9.59
C ILE A 184 -18.76 1.60 -10.65
N GLU A 185 -18.71 0.29 -10.44
CA GLU A 185 -19.29 -0.75 -11.30
C GLU A 185 -20.42 -1.46 -10.53
#